data_AF-A0A255XXL7-F1
#
_entry.id   AF-A0A255XXL7-F1
#
_cell.length_a   1.000
_cell.length_b   1.000
_cell.length_c   1.000
_cell.angle_alpha   90.00
_cell.angle_beta   90.00
_cell.angle_gamma   90.00
#
_symmetry.space_group_name_H-M   'P 1'
#
loop_
_entity.id
_entity.type
_entity.pdbx_description
1 polymer ?
#
loop_
_entity_poly.entity_id
_entity_poly.type
_entity_poly.pdbx_seq_one_letter_code
_entity_poly.pdbx_strand_id
1 'polypeptide(L)'
;MPFGRDIAELTGGNIHLYQRVIECHATSATEEEWIDCLQPMFSDLFERGYPVRRSFEAAYSSAMAYAEQNSLMITEHFGTSEAYATYYATLNSSTNQIAASQANAKIRARWTAKAYTRKDSVLFAQTYPQAIIYALAEGYANAHTNLDASKARDDARRRLSKNFLPIFSIE
;
A
#
# COMPACT_ATOMS: atom_id res chain seq x y z
N MET A 1 -15.87 -9.28 8.30
CA MET A 1 -15.25 -8.16 7.56
C MET A 1 -13.80 -8.49 7.29
N PRO A 2 -13.28 -8.32 6.06
CA PRO A 2 -11.95 -8.78 5.66
C PRO A 2 -10.80 -7.87 6.11
N PHE A 3 -11.03 -6.90 7.00
CA PHE A 3 -10.05 -5.92 7.49
C PHE A 3 -9.96 -5.96 9.02
N GLY A 4 -9.58 -7.11 9.56
CA GLY A 4 -9.51 -7.37 11.00
C GLY A 4 -8.21 -6.91 11.67
N ARG A 5 -8.19 -6.97 13.01
CA ARG A 5 -7.03 -6.71 13.86
C ARG A 5 -5.78 -7.50 13.43
N ASP A 6 -5.98 -8.78 13.10
CA ASP A 6 -4.92 -9.69 12.66
C ASP A 6 -4.17 -9.18 11.43
N ILE A 7 -4.85 -8.44 10.55
CA ILE A 7 -4.24 -7.88 9.34
C ILE A 7 -3.34 -6.71 9.66
N ALA A 8 -3.76 -5.83 10.58
CA ALA A 8 -2.92 -4.75 11.08
C ALA A 8 -1.66 -5.31 11.75
N GLU A 9 -1.80 -6.33 12.59
CA GLU A 9 -0.66 -6.97 13.26
C GLU A 9 0.30 -7.63 12.25
N LEU A 10 -0.24 -8.31 11.22
CA LEU A 10 0.56 -8.93 10.16
C LEU A 10 1.35 -7.89 9.36
N THR A 11 0.78 -6.74 9.03
CA THR A 11 1.46 -5.75 8.16
C THR A 11 2.17 -4.64 8.93
N GLY A 12 2.22 -4.70 10.26
CA GLY A 12 2.68 -3.58 11.09
C GLY A 12 1.81 -2.33 10.91
N GLY A 13 0.53 -2.53 10.56
CA GLY A 13 -0.53 -1.55 10.39
C GLY A 13 -0.91 -0.79 11.66
N ASN A 14 -1.53 0.39 11.52
CA ASN A 14 -2.09 1.08 12.67
C ASN A 14 -3.39 0.37 13.08
N ILE A 15 -3.31 -0.42 14.15
CA ILE A 15 -4.41 -1.24 14.65
C ILE A 15 -5.69 -0.44 14.92
N HIS A 16 -5.57 0.84 15.30
CA HIS A 16 -6.71 1.70 15.56
C HIS A 16 -7.48 2.06 14.29
N LEU A 17 -6.80 2.16 13.14
CA LEU A 17 -7.48 2.43 11.86
C LEU A 17 -8.31 1.24 11.39
N TYR A 18 -7.81 0.02 11.61
CA TYR A 18 -8.55 -1.20 11.32
C TYR A 18 -9.72 -1.40 12.30
N GLN A 19 -9.49 -1.13 13.59
CA GLN A 19 -10.53 -1.17 14.61
C GLN A 19 -11.67 -0.18 14.32
N ARG A 20 -11.34 1.05 13.89
CA ARG A 20 -12.33 2.05 13.46
C ARG A 20 -13.21 1.55 12.32
N VAL A 21 -12.64 0.85 11.33
CA VAL A 21 -13.42 0.28 10.21
C VAL A 21 -14.40 -0.79 10.70
N ILE A 22 -14.03 -1.60 11.70
CA ILE A 22 -14.93 -2.57 12.35
C ILE A 22 -16.08 -1.86 13.07
N GLU A 23 -15.79 -0.79 13.80
CA GLU A 23 -16.82 0.01 14.51
C GLU A 23 -17.76 0.71 13.54
N CYS A 24 -17.22 1.26 12.44
CA CYS A 24 -18.03 1.84 11.37
C CYS A 24 -18.93 0.79 10.70
N HIS A 25 -18.51 -0.47 10.61
CA HIS A 25 -19.39 -1.53 10.10
C HIS A 25 -20.68 -1.71 10.90
N ALA A 26 -20.62 -1.48 12.22
CA ALA A 26 -21.77 -1.59 13.08
C ALA A 26 -22.69 -0.36 13.05
N THR A 27 -22.20 0.79 12.57
CA THR A 27 -22.84 2.11 12.80
C THR A 27 -23.06 2.96 11.54
N SER A 28 -22.26 2.79 10.49
CA SER A 28 -22.30 3.62 9.28
C SER A 28 -23.43 3.22 8.34
N ALA A 29 -24.22 4.20 7.92
CA ALA A 29 -25.36 4.01 7.02
C ALA A 29 -25.12 4.59 5.62
N THR A 30 -24.23 5.57 5.49
CA THR A 30 -24.00 6.32 4.24
C THR A 30 -22.66 5.98 3.57
N GLU A 31 -22.56 6.24 2.27
CA GLU A 31 -21.29 6.08 1.54
C GLU A 31 -20.19 7.02 2.08
N GLU A 32 -20.55 8.22 2.54
CA GLU A 32 -19.60 9.22 3.05
C GLU A 32 -18.98 8.79 4.40
N GLU A 33 -19.79 8.34 5.35
CA GLU A 33 -19.31 7.77 6.61
C GLU A 33 -18.37 6.58 6.37
N TRP A 34 -18.72 5.73 5.39
CA TRP A 34 -17.87 4.62 5.00
C TRP A 34 -16.53 5.07 4.41
N ILE A 35 -16.52 6.09 3.55
CA ILE A 35 -15.29 6.66 2.98
C ILE A 35 -14.40 7.20 4.10
N ASP A 36 -14.96 7.94 5.06
CA ASP A 36 -14.21 8.55 6.16
C ASP A 36 -13.54 7.52 7.07
N CYS A 37 -14.14 6.35 7.24
CA CYS A 37 -13.54 5.24 7.98
C CYS A 37 -12.51 4.47 7.16
N LEU A 38 -12.80 4.20 5.88
CA LEU A 38 -11.96 3.36 5.02
C LEU A 38 -10.72 4.08 4.48
N GLN A 39 -10.81 5.36 4.16
CA GLN A 39 -9.73 6.08 3.49
C GLN A 39 -8.44 6.16 4.34
N PRO A 40 -8.49 6.47 5.65
CA PRO A 40 -7.29 6.46 6.47
C PRO A 40 -6.64 5.08 6.56
N MET A 41 -7.44 4.02 6.74
CA MET A 41 -6.94 2.63 6.79
C MET A 41 -6.32 2.21 5.44
N PHE A 42 -6.94 2.57 4.31
CA PHE A 42 -6.35 2.28 3.01
C PHE A 42 -5.08 3.10 2.74
N SER A 43 -5.01 4.37 3.19
CA SER A 43 -3.81 5.19 3.04
C SER A 43 -2.62 4.55 3.75
N ASP A 44 -2.84 4.19 5.02
CA ASP A 44 -1.93 3.39 5.83
C ASP A 44 -1.47 2.13 5.08
N LEU A 45 -2.44 1.32 4.61
CA LEU A 45 -2.15 0.05 3.96
C LEU A 45 -1.30 0.23 2.69
N PHE A 46 -1.67 1.14 1.81
CA PHE A 46 -0.97 1.35 0.55
C PHE A 46 0.39 2.03 0.73
N GLU A 47 0.55 2.84 1.78
CA GLU A 47 1.84 3.40 2.14
C GLU A 47 2.82 2.31 2.56
N ARG A 48 2.40 1.38 3.43
CA ARG A 48 3.23 0.22 3.83
C ARG A 48 3.45 -0.78 2.70
N GLY A 49 2.45 -0.95 1.85
CA GLY A 49 2.52 -1.81 0.68
C GLY A 49 3.35 -1.22 -0.47
N TYR A 50 3.81 0.03 -0.35
CA TYR A 50 4.61 0.64 -1.41
C TYR A 50 6.01 0.03 -1.44
N PRO A 51 6.52 -0.36 -2.62
CA PRO A 51 7.82 -1.03 -2.74
C PRO A 51 8.97 -0.01 -2.73
N VAL A 52 9.16 0.71 -1.61
CA VAL A 52 10.12 1.83 -1.46
C VAL A 52 11.51 1.43 -1.97
N ARG A 53 12.02 0.27 -1.55
CA ARG A 53 13.36 -0.19 -1.94
C ARG A 53 13.51 -0.37 -3.46
N ARG A 54 12.55 -1.04 -4.10
CA ARG A 54 12.59 -1.24 -5.56
C ARG A 54 12.45 0.08 -6.32
N SER A 55 11.59 0.97 -5.82
CA SER A 55 11.41 2.31 -6.37
C SER A 55 12.69 3.13 -6.26
N PHE A 56 13.36 3.08 -5.10
CA PHE A 56 14.66 3.68 -4.88
C PHE A 56 15.73 3.12 -5.83
N GLU A 57 15.89 1.79 -5.91
CA GLU A 57 16.89 1.14 -6.76
C GLU A 57 16.71 1.52 -8.24
N ALA A 58 15.46 1.57 -8.72
CA ALA A 58 15.13 1.99 -10.08
C ALA A 58 15.45 3.47 -10.32
N ALA A 59 15.03 4.36 -9.41
CA ALA A 59 15.29 5.79 -9.50
C ALA A 59 16.79 6.11 -9.40
N TYR A 60 17.52 5.42 -8.53
CA TYR A 60 18.96 5.54 -8.36
C TYR A 60 19.69 5.14 -9.65
N SER A 61 19.35 3.99 -10.23
CA SER A 61 19.95 3.52 -11.49
C SER A 61 19.70 4.51 -12.63
N SER A 62 18.48 5.05 -12.72
CA SER A 62 18.15 6.08 -13.71
C SER A 62 18.95 7.37 -13.48
N ALA A 63 19.12 7.79 -12.23
CA ALA A 63 19.86 9.00 -11.90
C ALA A 63 21.37 8.85 -12.15
N MET A 64 21.95 7.66 -11.92
CA MET A 64 23.33 7.36 -12.27
C MET A 64 23.56 7.46 -13.78
N ALA A 65 22.67 6.88 -14.60
CA ALA A 65 22.76 6.97 -16.05
C ALA A 65 22.64 8.41 -16.56
N TYR A 66 21.78 9.22 -15.91
CA TYR A 66 21.70 10.65 -16.20
C TYR A 66 22.97 11.40 -15.80
N ALA A 67 23.54 11.09 -14.63
CA ALA A 67 24.73 11.75 -14.12
C ALA A 67 25.97 11.50 -14.98
N GLU A 68 26.09 10.30 -15.55
CA GLU A 68 27.17 9.97 -16.50
C GLU A 68 27.18 10.91 -17.71
N GLN A 69 25.99 11.25 -18.23
CA GLN A 69 25.83 12.14 -19.38
C GLN A 69 25.93 13.63 -19.04
N ASN A 70 25.91 13.98 -17.74
CA ASN A 70 25.82 15.36 -17.24
C ASN A 70 26.86 15.66 -16.15
N SER A 71 28.03 15.01 -16.23
CA SER A 71 29.02 14.94 -15.14
C SER A 71 29.47 16.30 -14.60
N LEU A 72 29.73 17.29 -15.47
CA LEU A 72 30.14 18.64 -15.04
C LEU A 72 29.10 19.32 -14.14
N MET A 73 27.83 19.30 -14.56
CA MET A 73 26.72 19.90 -13.83
C MET A 73 26.46 19.15 -12.51
N ILE A 74 26.55 17.82 -12.54
CA ILE A 74 26.39 17.00 -11.34
C ILE A 74 27.51 17.25 -10.33
N THR A 75 28.76 17.31 -10.76
CA THR A 75 29.88 17.65 -9.88
C THR A 75 29.74 19.06 -9.31
N GLU A 76 29.30 20.04 -10.10
CA GLU A 76 29.09 21.41 -9.64
C GLU A 76 28.01 21.51 -8.55
N HIS A 77 26.86 20.85 -8.72
CA HIS A 77 25.72 21.01 -7.82
C HIS A 77 25.60 19.97 -6.71
N PHE A 78 26.12 18.76 -6.93
CA PHE A 78 25.97 17.62 -6.01
C PHE A 78 27.31 17.02 -5.58
N GLY A 79 28.44 17.44 -6.17
CA GLY A 79 29.77 16.93 -5.88
C GLY A 79 30.06 15.58 -6.55
N THR A 80 29.18 14.59 -6.35
CA THR A 80 29.33 13.26 -6.96
C THR A 80 28.03 12.75 -7.58
N SER A 81 28.17 11.83 -8.54
CA SER A 81 27.04 11.13 -9.15
C SER A 81 26.24 10.34 -8.11
N GLU A 82 26.90 9.73 -7.13
CA GLU A 82 26.26 8.99 -6.06
C GLU A 82 25.44 9.90 -5.13
N ALA A 83 25.94 11.11 -4.83
CA ALA A 83 25.22 12.07 -4.02
C ALA A 83 23.94 12.54 -4.73
N TYR A 84 24.04 12.86 -6.03
CA TYR A 84 22.88 13.18 -6.85
C TYR A 84 21.89 12.01 -6.94
N ALA A 85 22.36 10.81 -7.25
CA ALA A 85 21.51 9.65 -7.42
C ALA A 85 20.80 9.25 -6.12
N THR A 86 21.50 9.34 -4.98
CA THR A 86 20.91 9.11 -3.65
C THR A 86 19.82 10.14 -3.34
N TYR A 87 20.12 11.43 -3.58
CA TYR A 87 19.17 12.52 -3.37
C TYR A 87 17.91 12.32 -4.22
N TYR A 88 18.09 12.11 -5.53
CA TYR A 88 17.00 11.91 -6.47
C TYR A 88 16.17 10.67 -6.12
N ALA A 89 16.81 9.53 -5.85
CA ALA A 89 16.12 8.29 -5.51
C ALA A 89 15.32 8.40 -4.21
N THR A 90 15.85 9.09 -3.20
CA THR A 90 15.15 9.35 -1.93
C THR A 90 13.92 10.22 -2.17
N LEU A 91 14.07 11.33 -2.88
CA LEU A 91 12.97 12.24 -3.19
C LEU A 91 11.88 11.54 -4.04
N ASN A 92 12.29 10.82 -5.07
CA ASN A 92 11.39 10.14 -5.99
C ASN A 92 10.59 9.03 -5.29
N SER A 93 11.27 8.15 -4.55
CA SER A 93 10.62 7.01 -3.88
C SER A 93 9.67 7.44 -2.77
N SER A 94 10.03 8.44 -1.96
CA SER A 94 9.17 8.98 -0.89
C SER A 94 7.95 9.73 -1.44
N THR A 95 8.15 10.60 -2.43
CA THR A 95 7.04 11.34 -3.06
C THR A 95 6.06 10.38 -3.74
N ASN A 96 6.58 9.37 -4.45
CA ASN A 96 5.74 8.38 -5.10
C ASN A 96 5.02 7.47 -4.11
N GLN A 97 5.62 7.15 -2.97
CA GLN A 97 4.95 6.41 -1.89
C GLN A 97 3.70 7.16 -1.42
N ILE A 98 3.84 8.45 -1.11
CA ILE A 98 2.73 9.30 -0.64
C ILE A 98 1.65 9.45 -1.73
N ALA A 99 2.06 9.78 -2.96
CA ALA A 99 1.12 9.98 -4.05
C ALA A 99 0.35 8.69 -4.39
N ALA A 100 1.05 7.55 -4.45
CA ALA A 100 0.44 6.26 -4.73
C ALA A 100 -0.49 5.80 -3.61
N SER A 101 -0.12 6.01 -2.34
CA SER A 101 -0.95 5.61 -1.20
C SER A 101 -2.24 6.41 -1.15
N GLN A 102 -2.17 7.74 -1.31
CA GLN A 102 -3.34 8.62 -1.32
C GLN A 102 -4.28 8.34 -2.50
N ALA A 103 -3.74 8.17 -3.71
CA ALA A 103 -4.54 7.90 -4.89
C ALA A 103 -5.28 6.55 -4.77
N ASN A 104 -4.58 5.50 -4.35
CA ASN A 104 -5.20 4.19 -4.15
C ASN A 104 -6.22 4.24 -3.00
N ALA A 105 -5.91 4.91 -1.88
CA ALA A 105 -6.83 5.02 -0.77
C ALA A 105 -8.14 5.70 -1.15
N LYS A 106 -8.07 6.83 -1.87
CA LYS A 106 -9.25 7.57 -2.34
C LYS A 106 -10.14 6.73 -3.25
N ILE A 107 -9.55 6.04 -4.22
CA ILE A 107 -10.32 5.20 -5.16
C ILE A 107 -10.91 4.00 -4.42
N ARG A 108 -10.11 3.27 -3.64
CA ARG A 108 -10.55 2.03 -2.98
C ARG A 108 -11.58 2.29 -1.89
N ALA A 109 -11.44 3.38 -1.12
CA ALA A 109 -12.44 3.77 -0.13
C ALA A 109 -13.80 4.01 -0.78
N ARG A 110 -13.85 4.79 -1.88
CA ARG A 110 -15.10 5.08 -2.61
C ARG A 110 -15.78 3.83 -3.14
N TRP A 111 -15.05 2.97 -3.82
CA TRP A 111 -15.62 1.75 -4.40
C TRP A 111 -16.06 0.75 -3.34
N THR A 112 -15.29 0.60 -2.25
CA THR A 112 -15.64 -0.28 -1.13
C THR A 112 -16.85 0.24 -0.35
N ALA A 113 -16.90 1.55 -0.08
CA ALA A 113 -18.04 2.20 0.57
C ALA A 113 -19.34 1.96 -0.22
N LYS A 114 -19.30 2.19 -1.54
CA LYS A 114 -20.43 1.94 -2.43
C LYS A 114 -20.90 0.48 -2.39
N ALA A 115 -19.97 -0.48 -2.35
CA ALA A 115 -20.30 -1.89 -2.22
C ALA A 115 -20.95 -2.23 -0.87
N TYR A 116 -20.43 -1.70 0.24
CA TYR A 116 -20.98 -1.94 1.58
C TYR A 116 -22.35 -1.30 1.78
N THR A 117 -22.55 -0.04 1.37
CA THR A 117 -23.86 0.62 1.46
C THR A 117 -24.92 -0.11 0.65
N ARG A 118 -24.54 -0.70 -0.49
CA ARG A 118 -25.46 -1.46 -1.36
C ARG A 118 -25.58 -2.94 -1.00
N LYS A 119 -24.77 -3.43 -0.06
CA LYS A 119 -24.62 -4.86 0.24
C LYS A 119 -24.36 -5.70 -1.02
N ASP A 120 -23.59 -5.14 -1.95
CA ASP A 120 -23.36 -5.70 -3.28
C ASP A 120 -22.01 -6.42 -3.33
N SER A 121 -22.06 -7.75 -3.22
CA SER A 121 -20.88 -8.62 -3.25
C SER A 121 -20.15 -8.61 -4.59
N VAL A 122 -20.87 -8.40 -5.70
CA VAL A 122 -20.30 -8.32 -7.05
C VAL A 122 -19.53 -7.01 -7.21
N LEU A 123 -20.13 -5.90 -6.77
CA LEU A 123 -19.44 -4.61 -6.74
C LEU A 123 -18.23 -4.64 -5.80
N PHE A 124 -18.33 -5.34 -4.66
CA PHE A 124 -17.19 -5.57 -3.78
C PHE A 124 -16.06 -6.34 -4.50
N ALA A 125 -16.37 -7.42 -5.22
CA ALA A 125 -15.37 -8.16 -6.00
C ALA A 125 -14.72 -7.30 -7.09
N GLN A 126 -15.46 -6.37 -7.69
CA GLN A 126 -14.95 -5.39 -8.66
C GLN A 126 -14.03 -4.32 -8.05
N THR A 127 -13.94 -4.21 -6.72
CA THR A 127 -13.00 -3.28 -6.05
C THR A 127 -11.53 -3.71 -6.15
N TYR A 128 -11.22 -4.77 -6.89
CA TYR A 128 -9.89 -5.39 -7.05
C TYR A 128 -9.27 -5.79 -5.70
N PRO A 129 -9.85 -6.77 -4.98
CA PRO A 129 -9.27 -7.29 -3.74
C PRO A 129 -7.84 -7.80 -3.93
N GLN A 130 -7.44 -8.16 -5.15
CA GLN A 130 -6.07 -8.51 -5.48
C GLN A 130 -5.06 -7.38 -5.19
N ALA A 131 -5.40 -6.12 -5.45
CA ALA A 131 -4.52 -4.97 -5.15
C ALA A 131 -4.31 -4.81 -3.64
N ILE A 132 -5.35 -5.10 -2.85
CA ILE A 132 -5.30 -5.12 -1.39
C ILE A 132 -4.41 -6.27 -0.91
N ILE A 133 -4.58 -7.48 -1.46
CA ILE A 133 -3.73 -8.64 -1.15
C ILE A 133 -2.25 -8.34 -1.48
N TYR A 134 -1.97 -7.68 -2.61
CA TYR A 134 -0.61 -7.26 -2.95
C TYR A 134 -0.04 -6.25 -1.96
N ALA A 135 -0.81 -5.22 -1.60
CA ALA A 135 -0.38 -4.22 -0.62
C ALA A 135 -0.11 -4.84 0.75
N LEU A 136 -0.96 -5.79 1.17
CA LEU A 136 -0.77 -6.54 2.41
C LEU A 136 0.49 -7.41 2.39
N ALA A 137 0.75 -8.10 1.27
CA ALA A 137 1.92 -8.94 1.13
C ALA A 137 3.23 -8.15 1.09
N GLU A 138 3.25 -7.00 0.40
CA GLU A 138 4.40 -6.08 0.42
C GLU A 138 4.57 -5.43 1.80
N GLY A 139 3.48 -5.01 2.46
CA GLY A 139 3.52 -4.47 3.82
C GLY A 139 4.09 -5.48 4.83
N TYR A 140 3.67 -6.74 4.75
CA TYR A 140 4.26 -7.82 5.54
C TYR A 140 5.77 -7.97 5.29
N ALA A 141 6.18 -8.05 4.02
CA ALA A 141 7.58 -8.20 3.65
C ALA A 141 8.44 -7.00 4.09
N ASN A 142 7.89 -5.79 4.02
CA ASN A 142 8.55 -4.57 4.48
C ASN A 142 8.69 -4.54 6.01
N ALA A 143 7.70 -5.05 6.76
CA ALA A 143 7.75 -5.12 8.22
C ALA A 143 8.68 -6.22 8.76
N HIS A 144 8.94 -7.27 7.97
CA HIS A 144 9.68 -8.47 8.38
C HIS A 144 11.02 -8.59 7.64
N THR A 145 11.89 -7.59 7.82
CA THR A 145 13.20 -7.39 7.16
C THR A 145 14.19 -8.57 7.20
N ASN A 146 13.92 -9.62 7.97
CA ASN A 146 14.78 -10.80 8.14
C ASN A 146 14.47 -11.97 7.18
N LEU A 147 13.45 -11.85 6.32
CA LEU A 147 13.12 -12.86 5.32
C LEU A 147 13.54 -12.37 3.93
N ASP A 148 13.96 -13.30 3.07
CA ASP A 148 14.00 -13.06 1.63
C ASP A 148 12.64 -12.47 1.22
N ALA A 149 12.65 -11.20 0.79
CA ALA A 149 11.43 -10.43 0.53
C ALA A 149 10.52 -11.14 -0.49
N SER A 150 11.06 -12.00 -1.37
CA SER A 150 10.24 -12.84 -2.24
C SER A 150 9.47 -13.90 -1.46
N LYS A 151 10.15 -14.63 -0.57
CA LYS A 151 9.54 -15.67 0.28
C LYS A 151 8.55 -15.09 1.28
N ALA A 152 8.84 -13.92 1.85
CA ALA A 152 7.93 -13.22 2.75
C ALA A 152 6.62 -12.82 2.05
N ARG A 153 6.70 -12.29 0.81
CA ARG A 153 5.51 -11.97 0.00
C ARG A 153 4.72 -13.22 -0.35
N ASP A 154 5.38 -14.31 -0.73
CA ASP A 154 4.69 -15.53 -1.13
C ASP A 154 4.01 -16.22 0.06
N ASP A 155 4.64 -16.22 1.24
CA ASP A 155 4.01 -16.69 2.48
C ASP A 155 2.82 -15.80 2.88
N ALA A 156 3.00 -14.48 2.84
CA ALA A 156 1.92 -13.53 3.11
C ALA A 156 0.75 -13.72 2.14
N ARG A 157 0.99 -13.81 0.83
CA ARG A 157 -0.05 -14.09 -0.18
C ARG A 157 -0.78 -15.38 0.13
N ARG A 158 -0.06 -16.45 0.50
CA ARG A 158 -0.65 -17.76 0.83
C ARG A 158 -1.53 -17.69 2.09
N ARG A 159 -1.09 -16.97 3.13
CA ARG A 159 -1.86 -16.76 4.37
C ARG A 159 -3.09 -15.90 4.12
N LEU A 160 -2.92 -14.80 3.38
CA LEU A 160 -3.98 -13.86 3.05
C LEU A 160 -5.01 -14.48 2.10
N SER A 161 -4.60 -15.27 1.10
CA SER A 161 -5.54 -15.97 0.22
C SER A 161 -6.42 -16.96 0.98
N LYS A 162 -5.87 -17.64 2.00
CA LYS A 162 -6.65 -18.55 2.85
C LYS A 162 -7.68 -17.83 3.73
N ASN A 163 -7.39 -16.60 4.14
CA ASN A 163 -8.27 -15.81 5.02
C ASN A 163 -9.24 -14.89 4.27
N PHE A 164 -8.90 -14.44 3.05
CA PHE A 164 -9.76 -13.57 2.23
C PHE A 164 -10.76 -14.35 1.36
N LEU A 165 -10.39 -15.53 0.83
CA LEU A 165 -11.24 -16.28 -0.11
C LEU A 165 -12.53 -16.88 0.49
N PRO A 166 -12.60 -17.30 1.77
CA PRO A 166 -13.85 -17.83 2.34
C PRO A 166 -14.92 -16.75 2.58
N ILE A 167 -14.53 -15.47 2.64
CA ILE A 167 -15.39 -14.34 3.02
C ILE A 167 -16.27 -13.87 1.83
N PHE A 168 -16.03 -14.37 0.61
CA PHE A 168 -16.86 -14.06 -0.57
C PHE A 168 -18.16 -14.88 -0.64
N SER A 169 -18.39 -15.75 0.35
CA SER A 169 -19.69 -16.40 0.59
C SER A 169 -20.52 -15.47 1.48
N ILE A 170 -21.09 -14.42 0.90
CA ILE A 170 -22.12 -13.65 1.58
C ILE A 170 -23.41 -14.46 1.42
N GLU A 171 -23.83 -15.16 2.48
CA GLU A 171 -25.23 -15.57 2.66
C GLU A 171 -26.11 -14.36 2.94
#